data_AF-A0A9D7SWQ2-F1
#
_entry.id   AF-A0A9D7SWQ2-F1
#
_cell.length_a   1.000
_cell.length_b   1.000
_cell.length_c   1.000
_cell.angle_alpha   90.00
_cell.angle_beta   90.00
_cell.angle_gamma   90.00
#
_symmetry.space_group_name_H-M   'P 1'
#
loop_
_entity.id
_entity.type
_entity.pdbx_description
1 polymer ?
#
loop_
_entity_poly.entity_id
_entity_poly.type
_entity_poly.pdbx_seq_one_letter_code
_entity_poly.pdbx_strand_id
1 'polypeptide(L)'
;MLVGIPNDDVFGVVNQGSVCIYQYNGSNWIQTQRLYDVNGSMDDYFGSSVSVSDHFAIVGSAYDNIGTQADQGSADIYIRLGTNWERLQYVIDPRGNSNDHLGQDVAIDALTKRFLIGSHGYTSDKGKVIFGKIN
;
A
#
# COMPACT_ATOMS: atom_id res chain seq x y z
N MET A 1 10.28 -8.68 7.00
CA MET A 1 8.93 -9.19 6.69
C MET A 1 7.94 -8.07 6.89
N LEU A 2 6.99 -7.90 5.97
CA LEU A 2 5.86 -6.99 6.10
C LEU A 2 4.58 -7.82 6.22
N VAL A 3 3.67 -7.41 7.09
CA VAL A 3 2.37 -8.06 7.31
C VAL A 3 1.30 -6.99 7.27
N GLY A 4 0.40 -7.08 6.29
CA GLY A 4 -0.79 -6.25 6.21
C GLY A 4 -1.85 -6.66 7.23
N ILE A 5 -2.49 -5.67 7.83
CA ILE A 5 -3.60 -5.83 8.79
C ILE A 5 -4.70 -4.89 8.32
N PRO A 6 -5.38 -5.19 7.20
CA PRO A 6 -6.30 -4.26 6.55
C PRO A 6 -7.51 -3.88 7.43
N ASN A 7 -7.92 -4.76 8.36
CA ASN A 7 -9.01 -4.50 9.30
C ASN A 7 -8.54 -3.88 10.63
N ASP A 8 -7.32 -3.35 10.72
CA ASP A 8 -6.83 -2.70 11.93
C ASP A 8 -7.53 -1.36 12.15
N ASP A 9 -7.97 -1.13 13.39
CA ASP A 9 -8.50 0.16 13.81
C ASP A 9 -7.33 1.04 14.26
N VAL A 10 -7.16 2.18 13.60
CA VAL A 10 -6.03 3.08 13.84
C VAL A 10 -6.53 4.34 14.54
N PHE A 11 -6.17 4.52 15.80
CA PHE A 11 -6.60 5.66 16.63
C PHE A 11 -8.12 5.91 16.63
N GLY A 12 -8.93 4.86 16.51
CA GLY A 12 -10.39 4.92 16.49
C GLY A 12 -11.01 5.06 15.10
N VAL A 13 -10.21 5.13 14.03
CA VAL A 13 -10.68 5.02 12.65
C VAL A 13 -10.84 3.54 12.31
N VAL A 14 -12.08 3.12 12.08
CA VAL A 14 -12.46 1.71 11.88
C VAL A 14 -11.94 1.20 10.55
N ASN A 15 -11.35 0.01 10.52
CA ASN A 15 -10.83 -0.64 9.31
C ASN A 15 -9.92 0.26 8.44
N GLN A 16 -9.27 1.24 9.06
CA GLN A 16 -8.32 2.09 8.33
C GLN A 16 -7.17 1.26 7.76
N GLY A 17 -6.78 0.24 8.52
CA GLY A 17 -5.73 -0.70 8.15
C GLY A 17 -4.33 -0.22 8.54
N SER A 18 -3.43 -1.17 8.71
CA SER A 18 -2.02 -0.92 9.00
C SER A 18 -1.12 -2.00 8.40
N VAL A 19 0.19 -1.76 8.41
CA VAL A 19 1.21 -2.76 8.07
C VAL A 19 2.24 -2.84 9.19
N CYS A 20 2.49 -4.03 9.71
CA CYS A 20 3.55 -4.28 10.68
C CYS A 20 4.82 -4.76 9.99
N ILE A 21 5.95 -4.17 10.38
CA ILE A 21 7.28 -4.53 9.87
C ILE A 21 8.02 -5.33 10.94
N TYR A 22 8.43 -6.54 10.56
CA TYR A 22 9.22 -7.42 11.40
C TYR A 22 10.63 -7.58 10.84
N GLN A 23 11.62 -7.48 11.73
CA GLN A 23 13.03 -7.76 11.44
C GLN A 23 13.49 -8.99 12.22
N TYR A 24 14.19 -9.89 11.55
CA TYR A 24 14.75 -11.07 12.19
C TYR A 24 16.10 -10.72 12.83
N ASN A 25 16.25 -10.96 14.13
CA ASN A 25 17.47 -10.64 14.86
C ASN A 25 18.45 -11.83 15.01
N GLY A 26 18.25 -12.91 14.25
CA GLY A 26 19.01 -14.15 14.39
C GLY A 26 18.37 -15.19 15.32
N SER A 27 17.28 -14.86 16.01
CA SER A 27 16.53 -15.79 16.86
C SER A 27 15.01 -15.63 16.73
N ASN A 28 14.55 -14.37 16.68
CA ASN A 28 13.14 -14.01 16.71
C ASN A 28 12.83 -12.94 15.65
N TRP A 29 11.56 -12.91 15.22
CA TRP A 29 11.01 -11.80 14.47
C TRP A 29 10.52 -10.72 15.44
N ILE A 30 11.14 -9.55 15.40
CA ILE A 30 10.77 -8.41 16.25
C ILE A 30 10.02 -7.40 15.41
N GLN A 31 8.84 -6.98 15.86
CA GLN A 31 8.14 -5.85 15.25
C GLN A 31 8.94 -4.58 15.51
N THR A 32 9.36 -3.92 14.44
CA THR A 32 10.21 -2.71 14.49
C THR A 32 9.45 -1.45 14.17
N GLN A 33 8.37 -1.54 13.39
CA GLN A 33 7.58 -0.41 12.98
C GLN A 33 6.15 -0.85 12.61
N ARG A 34 5.20 0.07 12.75
CA ARG A 34 3.85 -0.03 12.21
C ARG A 34 3.63 1.15 11.27
N LEU A 35 3.24 0.87 10.04
CA LEU A 35 2.86 1.84 9.02
C LEU A 35 1.34 1.93 8.96
N TYR A 36 0.84 3.14 8.74
CA TYR A 36 -0.56 3.46 8.51
C TYR A 36 -0.59 4.82 7.80
N ASP A 37 -1.66 5.14 7.08
CA ASP A 37 -1.83 6.50 6.57
C ASP A 37 -2.28 7.43 7.70
N VAL A 38 -1.55 8.53 7.93
CA VAL A 38 -1.94 9.54 8.93
C VAL A 38 -3.25 10.25 8.59
N ASN A 39 -3.63 10.25 7.31
CA ASN A 39 -4.89 10.80 6.82
C ASN A 39 -5.87 9.70 6.40
N GLY A 40 -5.60 8.44 6.76
CA GLY A 40 -6.46 7.33 6.41
C GLY A 40 -7.85 7.48 7.02
N SER A 41 -8.84 7.06 6.26
CA SER A 41 -10.26 7.11 6.58
C SER A 41 -10.81 5.73 6.91
N MET A 42 -12.06 5.71 7.36
CA MET A 42 -12.78 4.48 7.63
C MET A 42 -12.84 3.62 6.36
N ASP A 43 -12.59 2.33 6.52
CA ASP A 43 -12.67 1.35 5.43
C ASP A 43 -11.71 1.59 4.25
N ASP A 44 -10.60 2.32 4.42
CA ASP A 44 -9.57 2.45 3.38
C ASP A 44 -8.78 1.14 3.16
N TYR A 45 -8.76 0.27 4.19
CA TYR A 45 -8.06 -1.02 4.21
C TYR A 45 -6.58 -0.93 3.80
N PHE A 46 -5.85 0.05 4.36
CA PHE A 46 -4.40 0.18 4.17
C PHE A 46 -3.69 -1.13 4.58
N GLY A 47 -2.84 -1.66 3.71
CA GLY A 47 -2.24 -2.98 3.91
C GLY A 47 -3.05 -4.13 3.35
N SER A 48 -4.09 -3.87 2.57
CA SER A 48 -4.86 -4.88 1.83
C SER A 48 -4.00 -5.68 0.85
N SER A 49 -2.93 -5.06 0.34
CA SER A 49 -1.88 -5.73 -0.41
C SER A 49 -0.52 -5.19 0.01
N VAL A 50 0.50 -6.05 0.00
CA VAL A 50 1.88 -5.67 0.32
C VAL A 50 2.86 -6.39 -0.60
N SER A 51 3.86 -5.66 -1.08
CA SER A 51 5.01 -6.23 -1.78
C SER A 51 6.27 -5.57 -1.25
N VAL A 52 7.34 -6.35 -1.05
CA VAL A 52 8.58 -5.86 -0.45
C VAL A 52 9.80 -6.42 -1.13
N SER A 53 10.79 -5.56 -1.26
CA SER A 53 12.17 -5.83 -1.66
C SER A 53 13.13 -5.39 -0.54
N ASP A 54 14.43 -5.51 -0.74
CA ASP A 54 15.43 -5.12 0.27
C ASP A 54 15.34 -3.65 0.70
N HIS A 55 15.01 -2.75 -0.24
CA HIS A 55 15.04 -1.30 -0.04
C HIS A 55 13.68 -0.62 -0.21
N PHE A 56 12.72 -1.28 -0.87
CA PHE A 56 11.43 -0.68 -1.21
C PHE A 56 10.28 -1.61 -0.85
N ALA A 57 9.17 -1.01 -0.45
CA ALA A 57 7.92 -1.70 -0.23
C ALA A 57 6.79 -0.93 -0.89
N ILE A 58 5.74 -1.64 -1.28
CA ILE A 58 4.50 -1.06 -1.78
C ILE A 58 3.39 -1.60 -0.90
N VAL A 59 2.52 -0.71 -0.45
CA VAL A 59 1.35 -1.01 0.36
C VAL A 59 0.12 -0.47 -0.37
N GLY A 60 -0.87 -1.32 -0.58
CA GLY A 60 -2.14 -0.93 -1.19
C GLY A 60 -3.20 -0.50 -0.18
N SER A 61 -4.01 0.47 -0.57
CA SER A 61 -5.23 0.93 0.11
C SER A 61 -6.36 0.93 -0.91
N ALA A 62 -6.83 -0.27 -1.25
CA ALA A 62 -7.70 -0.47 -2.41
C ALA A 62 -9.06 0.25 -2.32
N TYR A 63 -9.46 0.72 -1.14
CA TYR A 63 -10.74 1.39 -0.91
C TYR A 63 -10.56 2.83 -0.45
N ASP A 64 -9.36 3.39 -0.61
CA ASP A 64 -9.10 4.80 -0.34
C ASP A 64 -9.97 5.71 -1.25
N ASN A 65 -10.56 6.74 -0.62
CA ASN A 65 -11.42 7.71 -1.26
C ASN A 65 -10.62 8.91 -1.76
N ILE A 66 -10.51 9.05 -3.09
CA ILE A 66 -9.69 10.09 -3.71
C ILE A 66 -10.58 11.26 -4.15
N GLY A 67 -10.63 12.30 -3.33
CA GLY A 67 -11.43 13.49 -3.59
C GLY A 67 -12.93 13.18 -3.59
N THR A 68 -13.56 13.17 -4.76
CA THR A 68 -15.00 12.80 -4.92
C THR A 68 -15.21 11.38 -5.41
N GLN A 69 -14.14 10.64 -5.71
CA GLN A 69 -14.20 9.29 -6.24
C GLN A 69 -14.10 8.28 -5.10
N ALA A 70 -15.25 7.74 -4.71
CA ALA A 70 -15.32 6.71 -3.68
C ALA A 70 -14.60 5.42 -4.10
N ASP A 71 -13.82 4.81 -3.21
CA ASP A 71 -13.10 3.54 -3.45
C ASP A 71 -12.28 3.54 -4.76
N GLN A 72 -11.73 4.70 -5.13
CA GLN A 72 -10.83 4.79 -6.28
C GLN A 72 -9.53 4.01 -6.01
N GLY A 73 -9.12 4.00 -4.74
CA GLY A 73 -7.95 3.28 -4.26
C GLY A 73 -6.63 4.02 -4.50
N SER A 74 -5.63 3.64 -3.72
CA SER A 74 -4.28 4.20 -3.78
C SER A 74 -3.23 3.16 -3.39
N ALA A 75 -1.96 3.52 -3.55
CA ALA A 75 -0.85 2.76 -3.00
C ALA A 75 0.28 3.67 -2.51
N ASP A 76 0.92 3.28 -1.43
CA ASP A 76 2.07 3.96 -0.86
C ASP A 76 3.35 3.16 -1.14
N ILE A 77 4.35 3.84 -1.71
CA ILE A 77 5.69 3.31 -1.88
C ILE A 77 6.53 3.79 -0.71
N TYR A 78 7.19 2.87 -0.03
CA TYR A 78 8.10 3.14 1.08
C TYR A 78 9.55 2.83 0.67
N ILE A 79 10.49 3.60 1.22
CA ILE A 79 11.92 3.35 1.15
C ILE A 79 12.45 3.01 2.54
N ARG A 80 13.36 2.04 2.61
CA ARG A 80 14.03 1.65 3.84
C ARG A 80 15.28 2.51 4.07
N LEU A 81 15.27 3.28 5.16
CA LEU A 81 16.41 4.07 5.66
C LEU A 81 16.95 3.44 6.95
N GLY A 82 17.96 2.58 6.80
CA GLY A 82 18.49 1.79 7.92
C GLY A 82 17.45 0.77 8.43
N THR A 83 16.99 0.95 9.67
CA THR A 83 15.95 0.10 10.26
C THR A 83 14.53 0.62 10.05
N ASN A 84 14.38 1.86 9.61
CA ASN A 84 13.08 2.53 9.45
C ASN A 84 12.61 2.48 8.00
N TRP A 85 11.30 2.48 7.81
CA TRP A 85 10.64 2.67 6.54
C TRP A 85 9.95 4.02 6.51
N GLU A 86 10.20 4.78 5.46
CA GLU A 86 9.63 6.11 5.26
C GLU A 86 8.84 6.14 3.95
N ARG A 87 7.71 6.85 3.93
CA ARG A 87 6.90 6.97 2.72
C ARG A 87 7.68 7.77 1.68
N LEU A 88 8.02 7.12 0.57
CA LEU A 88 8.67 7.73 -0.58
C LEU A 88 7.66 8.41 -1.50
N GLN A 89 6.53 7.76 -1.76
CA GLN A 89 5.53 8.26 -2.70
C GLN A 89 4.13 7.75 -2.36
N TYR A 90 3.14 8.60 -2.57
CA TYR A 90 1.72 8.24 -2.61
C TYR A 90 1.28 8.19 -4.08
N VAL A 91 0.66 7.09 -4.50
CA VAL A 91 0.33 6.80 -5.89
C VAL A 91 -1.18 6.67 -6.06
N ILE A 92 -1.72 7.50 -6.96
CA ILE A 92 -3.11 7.45 -7.42
C ILE A 92 -3.15 7.41 -8.95
N ASP A 93 -4.27 6.96 -9.51
CA ASP A 93 -4.56 7.18 -10.93
C ASP A 93 -5.20 8.56 -11.10
N PRO A 94 -4.57 9.56 -11.74
CA PRO A 94 -5.18 10.88 -11.90
C PRO A 94 -6.45 10.87 -12.78
N ARG A 95 -6.75 9.72 -13.42
CA ARG A 95 -7.96 9.49 -14.23
C ARG A 95 -8.79 8.32 -13.70
N GLY A 96 -8.56 7.92 -12.45
CA GLY A 96 -9.35 6.88 -11.83
C GLY A 96 -10.74 7.39 -11.47
N ASN A 97 -11.67 6.45 -11.36
CA ASN A 97 -13.08 6.65 -11.07
C ASN A 97 -13.43 5.90 -9.80
N SER A 98 -14.65 6.13 -9.31
CA SER A 98 -15.16 5.34 -8.20
C SER A 98 -15.14 3.85 -8.46
N ASN A 99 -14.78 3.07 -7.44
CA ASN A 99 -14.67 1.61 -7.46
C ASN A 99 -13.58 1.06 -8.41
N ASP A 100 -12.62 1.88 -8.85
CA ASP A 100 -11.48 1.38 -9.63
C ASP A 100 -10.56 0.49 -8.78
N HIS A 101 -10.51 0.75 -7.47
CA HIS A 101 -9.75 -0.02 -6.48
C HIS A 101 -8.25 -0.19 -6.81
N LEU A 102 -7.58 0.89 -7.17
CA LEU A 102 -6.12 0.87 -7.33
C LEU A 102 -5.46 0.43 -6.03
N GLY A 103 -4.47 -0.47 -6.12
CA GLY A 103 -3.74 -0.96 -4.97
C GLY A 103 -4.20 -2.32 -4.44
N GLN A 104 -5.23 -2.96 -5.01
CA GLN A 104 -5.60 -4.31 -4.56
C GLN A 104 -4.52 -5.37 -4.84
N ASP A 105 -3.73 -5.18 -5.89
CA ASP A 105 -2.55 -6.03 -6.13
C ASP A 105 -1.33 -5.17 -6.42
N VAL A 106 -0.19 -5.54 -5.84
CA VAL A 106 1.06 -4.78 -5.93
C VAL A 106 2.25 -5.71 -6.08
N ALA A 107 3.19 -5.33 -6.93
CA ALA A 107 4.43 -6.07 -7.12
C ALA A 107 5.60 -5.10 -7.31
N ILE A 108 6.73 -5.40 -6.68
CA ILE A 108 7.98 -4.66 -6.87
C ILE A 108 9.15 -5.60 -7.16
N ASP A 109 9.91 -5.27 -8.20
CA ASP A 109 11.17 -5.91 -8.53
C ASP A 109 12.33 -5.09 -7.97
N ALA A 110 13.09 -5.70 -7.06
CA ALA A 110 14.18 -5.05 -6.33
C ALA A 110 15.33 -4.58 -7.25
N LEU A 111 15.64 -5.37 -8.28
CA LEU A 111 16.83 -5.18 -9.11
C LEU A 111 16.64 -4.06 -10.13
N THR A 112 15.49 -4.07 -10.81
CA THR A 112 15.13 -3.09 -11.82
C THR A 112 14.42 -1.88 -11.24
N LYS A 113 14.04 -1.93 -9.96
CA LYS A 113 13.20 -0.96 -9.25
C LYS A 113 11.85 -0.71 -9.93
N ARG A 114 11.40 -1.65 -10.75
CA ARG A 114 10.11 -1.57 -11.45
C ARG A 114 9.01 -2.08 -10.55
N PHE A 115 7.83 -1.51 -10.70
CA PHE A 115 6.67 -1.93 -9.94
C PHE A 115 5.40 -1.93 -10.80
N LEU A 116 4.43 -2.70 -10.31
CA LEU A 116 3.08 -2.81 -10.83
C LEU A 116 2.10 -2.53 -9.71
N ILE A 117 1.03 -1.79 -10.01
CA ILE A 117 -0.11 -1.59 -9.12
C ILE A 117 -1.38 -1.88 -9.92
N GLY A 118 -2.13 -2.88 -9.51
CA GLY A 118 -3.38 -3.31 -10.13
C GLY A 118 -4.59 -2.53 -9.61
N SER A 119 -5.57 -2.36 -10.49
CA SER A 119 -6.89 -1.77 -10.26
C SER A 119 -7.88 -2.66 -11.01
N HIS A 120 -8.60 -3.52 -10.32
CA HIS A 120 -9.44 -4.59 -10.92
C HIS A 120 -10.82 -4.06 -11.31
N GLY A 121 -11.33 -3.04 -10.61
CA GLY A 121 -12.63 -2.45 -10.91
C GLY A 121 -12.65 -1.49 -12.10
N TYR A 122 -11.49 -1.19 -12.68
CA TYR A 122 -11.38 -0.22 -13.79
C TYR A 122 -12.34 -0.54 -14.94
N THR A 123 -13.26 0.39 -15.22
CA THR A 123 -14.21 0.36 -16.36
C THR A 123 -15.09 -0.89 -16.44
N SER A 124 -15.85 -1.18 -15.37
CA SER A 124 -16.74 -2.36 -15.29
C SER A 124 -15.95 -3.68 -15.35
N ASP A 125 -15.06 -3.88 -14.36
CA ASP A 125 -14.32 -5.13 -14.12
C ASP A 125 -13.30 -5.53 -15.21
N LYS A 126 -12.88 -4.59 -16.07
CA LYS A 126 -11.88 -4.88 -17.11
C LYS A 126 -10.45 -4.82 -16.60
N GLY A 127 -10.24 -4.21 -15.43
CA GLY A 127 -8.95 -4.06 -14.80
C GLY A 127 -8.02 -3.08 -15.52
N LYS A 128 -7.04 -2.56 -14.77
CA LYS A 128 -5.97 -1.67 -15.20
C LYS A 128 -4.72 -1.97 -14.36
N VAL A 129 -3.55 -1.76 -14.95
CA VAL A 129 -2.27 -1.83 -14.25
C VAL A 129 -1.49 -0.54 -14.47
N ILE A 130 -0.98 0.05 -13.40
CA ILE A 130 0.01 1.12 -13.44
C ILE A 130 1.40 0.49 -13.39
N PHE A 131 2.24 0.82 -14.36
CA PHE A 131 3.65 0.44 -14.40
C PHE A 131 4.49 1.65 -13.99
N GLY A 132 5.49 1.43 -13.14
CA GLY A 132 6.40 2.50 -12.72
C GLY A 132 7.82 2.00 -12.46
N LYS A 133 8.72 2.95 -12.22
CA LYS A 133 10.10 2.68 -11.81
C LYS A 133 10.54 3.72 -10.79
N ILE A 134 11.18 3.27 -9.72
CA ILE A 134 11.81 4.14 -8.72
C ILE A 134 13.23 4.50 -9.24
N ASN A 135 13.58 5.79 -9.21
CA ASN A 135 14.90 6.26 -9.65
C ASN A 135 15.96 6.04 -8.57
#